data_AF-A0A2N5TWG5-F1
#
_entry.id   AF-A0A2N5TWG5-F1
#
_cell.length_a   1.000
_cell.length_b   1.000
_cell.length_c   1.000
_cell.angle_alpha   90.00
_cell.angle_beta   90.00
_cell.angle_gamma   90.00
#
_symmetry.space_group_name_H-M   'P 1'
#
loop_
_entity.id
_entity.type
_entity.pdbx_description
1 polymer ?
#
loop_
_entity_poly.entity_id
_entity_poly.type
_entity_poly.pdbx_seq_one_letter_code
_entity_poly.pdbx_strand_id
1 'polypeptide(L)'
;MAGKAVLAEHCNRFSRGIQSFVNFFLGNQTKIQDYPPPPTPAELQALYWVAQRTAAIKNQLDRLCQAIANKTPAEIDFMVTQAEKEIRKNIKMPPFTPANRKGDHKGQAVSTQTKADVERALALAGISRLTFDWDVKYGSDSPWNSTVIEVLGLKAFEWLQRLVPISREEAGQAPAVIQRWVNTKCREIREAASLGGENYDQIKAGKAAKAQFERWRKV
;
A
#
# COMPACT_ATOMS: atom_id res chain seq x y z
N MET A 1 -1.99 2.54 -33.62
CA MET A 1 -2.09 3.77 -32.82
C MET A 1 -2.73 3.41 -31.48
N ALA A 2 -1.94 3.42 -30.40
CA ALA A 2 -2.39 3.01 -29.08
C ALA A 2 -3.28 4.10 -28.47
N GLY A 3 -4.49 3.73 -28.06
CA GLY A 3 -5.42 4.63 -27.39
C GLY A 3 -4.80 5.14 -26.08
N LYS A 4 -4.70 6.46 -25.96
CA LYS A 4 -4.43 7.13 -24.68
C LYS A 4 -5.55 6.71 -23.72
N ALA A 5 -5.26 5.79 -22.81
CA ALA A 5 -6.12 5.54 -21.67
C ALA A 5 -6.31 6.88 -20.97
N VAL A 6 -7.54 7.36 -20.95
CA VAL A 6 -7.94 8.56 -20.20
C VAL A 6 -7.63 8.24 -18.74
N LEU A 7 -6.51 8.78 -18.24
CA LEU A 7 -6.17 8.80 -16.82
C LEU A 7 -7.42 9.26 -16.08
N ALA A 8 -7.94 8.45 -15.15
CA ALA A 8 -9.13 8.77 -14.36
C ALA A 8 -9.14 10.25 -14.00
N GLU A 9 -10.17 10.95 -14.48
CA GLU A 9 -10.34 12.37 -14.23
C GLU A 9 -10.21 12.65 -12.73
N HIS A 10 -9.48 13.71 -12.46
CA HIS A 10 -9.23 14.27 -11.14
C HIS A 10 -10.56 14.32 -10.37
N CYS A 11 -10.74 13.43 -9.37
CA CYS A 11 -11.87 13.39 -8.43
C CYS A 11 -13.12 12.55 -8.78
N ASN A 12 -13.02 11.50 -9.59
CA ASN A 12 -14.10 10.51 -9.70
C ASN A 12 -14.31 9.68 -8.39
N ARG A 13 -15.47 9.01 -8.26
CA ARG A 13 -15.83 8.21 -7.07
C ARG A 13 -14.77 7.15 -6.75
N PHE A 14 -14.22 6.51 -7.78
CA PHE A 14 -13.17 5.50 -7.67
C PHE A 14 -11.91 6.04 -6.99
N SER A 15 -11.40 7.18 -7.47
CA SER A 15 -10.21 7.82 -6.89
C SER A 15 -10.40 8.20 -5.42
N ARG A 16 -11.60 8.70 -5.06
CA ARG A 16 -11.94 9.02 -3.66
C ARG A 16 -12.01 7.77 -2.79
N GLY A 17 -12.57 6.68 -3.31
CA GLY A 17 -12.62 5.38 -2.63
C GLY A 17 -11.21 4.88 -2.31
N ILE A 18 -10.30 4.89 -3.29
CA ILE A 18 -8.89 4.52 -3.10
C ILE A 18 -8.22 5.40 -2.05
N GLN A 19 -8.36 6.73 -2.15
CA GLN A 19 -7.75 7.65 -1.19
C GLN A 19 -8.27 7.44 0.23
N SER A 20 -9.59 7.19 0.37
CA SER A 20 -10.21 6.83 1.65
C SER A 20 -9.62 5.54 2.20
N PHE A 21 -9.48 4.52 1.36
CA PHE A 21 -8.88 3.24 1.72
C PHE A 21 -7.44 3.40 2.23
N VAL A 22 -6.60 4.12 1.49
CA VAL A 22 -5.21 4.39 1.91
C VAL A 22 -5.19 5.15 3.25
N ASN A 23 -6.03 6.18 3.40
CA ASN A 23 -6.13 6.92 4.66
C ASN A 23 -6.57 6.05 5.84
N PHE A 24 -7.47 5.09 5.64
CA PHE A 24 -7.90 4.16 6.69
C PHE A 24 -6.70 3.41 7.28
N PHE A 25 -5.86 2.82 6.43
CA PHE A 25 -4.70 2.05 6.89
C PHE A 25 -3.59 2.92 7.44
N LEU A 26 -3.50 4.19 7.02
CA LEU A 26 -2.60 5.15 7.63
C LEU A 26 -3.11 5.66 8.98
N GLY A 27 -4.31 5.29 9.44
CA GLY A 27 -4.84 5.72 10.74
C GLY A 27 -5.77 6.93 10.69
N ASN A 28 -6.30 7.30 9.52
CA ASN A 28 -7.20 8.45 9.30
C ASN A 28 -6.61 9.76 9.84
N GLN A 29 -5.48 10.15 9.26
CA GLN A 29 -4.73 11.33 9.69
C GLN A 29 -5.56 12.61 9.55
N THR A 30 -5.62 13.41 10.61
CA THR A 30 -6.41 14.66 10.66
C THR A 30 -5.59 15.87 10.27
N LYS A 31 -4.30 15.86 10.62
CA LYS A 31 -3.33 16.89 10.28
C LYS A 31 -2.15 16.29 9.53
N ILE A 32 -1.39 17.15 8.85
CA ILE A 32 -0.20 16.73 8.12
C ILE A 32 0.89 16.21 9.06
N GLN A 33 0.96 16.72 10.28
CA GLN A 33 1.95 16.27 11.27
C GLN A 33 1.60 14.89 11.86
N ASP A 34 0.37 14.41 11.69
CA ASP A 34 -0.04 13.12 12.23
C ASP A 34 0.43 11.93 11.35
N TYR A 35 0.85 12.20 10.09
CA TYR A 35 1.33 11.15 9.19
C TYR A 35 2.52 10.38 9.80
N PRO A 36 2.56 9.05 9.63
CA PRO A 36 3.64 8.24 10.19
C PRO A 36 4.99 8.68 9.60
N PRO A 37 6.10 8.56 10.35
CA PRO A 37 7.42 8.90 9.83
C PRO A 37 7.79 8.01 8.63
N PRO A 38 8.73 8.46 7.77
CA PRO A 38 9.23 7.65 6.67
C PRO A 38 9.82 6.31 7.15
N PRO A 39 9.99 5.31 6.28
CA PRO A 39 10.61 4.04 6.65
C PRO A 39 12.03 4.26 7.17
N THR A 40 12.40 3.54 8.21
CA THR A 40 13.76 3.57 8.75
C THR A 40 14.73 2.81 7.82
N PRO A 41 16.05 3.06 7.91
CA PRO A 41 17.03 2.29 7.13
C PRO A 41 16.94 0.77 7.37
N ALA A 42 16.64 0.35 8.60
CA ALA A 42 16.45 -1.06 8.92
C ALA A 42 15.21 -1.66 8.23
N GLU A 43 14.11 -0.90 8.16
CA GLU A 43 12.90 -1.30 7.43
C GLU A 43 13.16 -1.39 5.91
N LEU A 44 13.94 -0.45 5.36
CA LEU A 44 14.36 -0.49 3.96
C LEU A 44 15.27 -1.70 3.66
N GLN A 45 16.14 -2.09 4.58
CA GLN A 45 16.90 -3.33 4.45
C GLN A 45 16.01 -4.59 4.56
N ALA A 46 14.99 -4.53 5.42
CA ALA A 46 14.05 -5.63 5.59
C ALA A 46 13.19 -5.89 4.33
N LEU A 47 13.03 -4.94 3.41
CA LEU A 47 12.39 -5.20 2.09
C LEU A 47 13.04 -6.36 1.33
N TYR A 48 14.36 -6.55 1.48
CA TYR A 48 15.08 -7.67 0.85
C TYR A 48 14.71 -9.04 1.45
N TRP A 49 13.90 -9.08 2.51
CA TRP A 49 13.30 -10.30 3.06
C TRP A 49 12.62 -11.15 1.99
N VAL A 50 11.91 -10.54 1.03
CA VAL A 50 11.22 -11.29 -0.02
C VAL A 50 12.21 -12.05 -0.90
N ALA A 51 13.35 -11.45 -1.22
CA ALA A 51 14.41 -12.09 -1.99
C ALA A 51 15.06 -13.23 -1.18
N GLN A 52 15.36 -13.00 0.10
CA GLN A 52 15.94 -14.00 0.99
C GLN A 52 14.99 -15.20 1.19
N ARG A 53 13.70 -14.94 1.40
CA ARG A 53 12.66 -15.96 1.53
C ARG A 53 12.50 -16.75 0.23
N THR A 54 12.45 -16.07 -0.92
CA THR A 54 12.34 -16.73 -2.23
C THR A 54 13.52 -17.67 -2.48
N ALA A 55 14.75 -17.23 -2.14
CA ALA A 55 15.94 -18.07 -2.26
C ALA A 55 15.87 -19.29 -1.32
N ALA A 56 15.41 -19.11 -0.08
CA ALA A 56 15.24 -20.21 0.87
C ALA A 56 14.20 -21.25 0.38
N ILE A 57 13.06 -20.79 -0.15
CA ILE A 57 12.03 -21.67 -0.71
C ILE A 57 12.57 -22.43 -1.93
N LYS A 58 13.25 -21.74 -2.86
CA LYS A 58 13.85 -22.37 -4.05
C LYS A 58 14.86 -23.45 -3.64
N ASN A 59 15.76 -23.15 -2.70
CA ASN A 59 16.73 -24.12 -2.20
C ASN A 59 16.05 -25.35 -1.56
N GLN A 60 14.94 -25.17 -0.85
CA GLN A 60 14.17 -26.31 -0.32
C GLN A 60 13.50 -27.10 -1.43
N LEU A 61 12.94 -26.43 -2.45
CA LEU A 61 12.32 -27.08 -3.59
C LEU A 61 13.33 -27.90 -4.41
N ASP A 62 14.51 -27.34 -4.67
CA ASP A 62 15.58 -28.01 -5.41
C ASP A 62 16.04 -29.29 -4.70
N ARG A 63 16.17 -29.24 -3.37
CA ARG A 63 16.47 -30.42 -2.54
C ARG A 63 15.38 -31.49 -2.65
N LEU A 64 14.11 -31.09 -2.69
CA LEU A 64 13.00 -32.03 -2.84
C LEU A 64 12.99 -32.67 -4.21
N CYS A 65 13.18 -31.89 -5.27
CA CYS A 65 13.28 -32.39 -6.64
C CYS A 65 14.39 -33.43 -6.79
N GLN A 66 15.54 -33.23 -6.15
CA GLN A 66 16.62 -34.23 -6.11
C GLN A 66 16.23 -35.49 -5.34
N ALA A 67 15.47 -35.36 -4.26
CA ALA A 67 15.14 -36.47 -3.37
C ALA A 67 13.97 -37.35 -3.85
N ILE A 68 13.13 -36.87 -4.78
CA ILE A 68 11.95 -37.58 -5.30
C ILE A 68 12.19 -38.35 -6.62
N ALA A 69 13.35 -38.16 -7.26
CA ALA A 69 13.61 -38.65 -8.63
C ALA A 69 13.41 -40.16 -8.85
N ASN A 70 13.53 -40.98 -7.81
CA ASN A 70 13.40 -42.46 -7.87
C ASN A 70 12.40 -43.03 -6.85
N LYS A 71 11.41 -42.24 -6.41
CA LYS A 71 10.48 -42.62 -5.34
C LYS A 71 9.11 -43.05 -5.87
N THR A 72 8.42 -43.86 -5.09
CA THR A 72 7.03 -44.27 -5.39
C THR A 72 6.05 -43.10 -5.18
N PRO A 73 4.87 -43.10 -5.83
CA PRO A 73 3.89 -42.02 -5.68
C PRO A 73 3.48 -41.73 -4.23
N ALA A 74 3.35 -42.76 -3.39
CA ALA A 74 3.01 -42.60 -1.98
C ALA A 74 4.14 -41.94 -1.17
N GLU A 75 5.40 -42.26 -1.46
CA GLU A 75 6.56 -41.62 -0.84
C GLU A 75 6.71 -40.17 -1.31
N ILE A 76 6.41 -39.89 -2.57
CA ILE A 76 6.39 -38.52 -3.11
C ILE A 76 5.34 -37.69 -2.36
N ASP A 77 4.11 -38.17 -2.22
CA ASP A 77 3.04 -37.46 -1.53
C ASP A 77 3.37 -37.20 -0.05
N PHE A 78 3.94 -38.20 0.63
CA PHE A 78 4.44 -38.04 2.00
C PHE A 78 5.54 -36.98 2.10
N MET A 79 6.54 -37.02 1.21
CA MET A 79 7.66 -36.08 1.20
C MET A 79 7.23 -34.66 0.87
N VAL A 80 6.30 -34.48 -0.09
CA VAL A 80 5.70 -33.18 -0.41
C VAL A 80 4.94 -32.63 0.80
N THR A 81 4.09 -33.46 1.42
CA THR A 81 3.32 -33.05 2.61
C THR A 81 4.23 -32.64 3.78
N GLN A 82 5.30 -33.40 4.02
CA GLN A 82 6.29 -33.07 5.05
C GLN A 82 7.02 -31.76 4.72
N ALA A 83 7.45 -31.60 3.47
CA ALA A 83 8.12 -30.40 3.01
C ALA A 83 7.25 -29.15 3.13
N GLU A 84 5.98 -29.24 2.75
CA GLU A 84 5.05 -28.12 2.91
C GLU A 84 4.86 -27.74 4.39
N LYS A 85 4.82 -28.73 5.30
CA LYS A 85 4.78 -28.48 6.75
C LYS A 85 6.05 -27.77 7.22
N GLU A 86 7.22 -28.20 6.75
CA GLU A 86 8.51 -27.58 7.12
C GLU A 86 8.62 -26.15 6.58
N ILE A 87 8.23 -25.92 5.32
CA ILE A 87 8.16 -24.58 4.70
C ILE A 87 7.24 -23.67 5.52
N ARG A 88 6.03 -24.15 5.87
CA ARG A 88 5.07 -23.39 6.70
C ARG A 88 5.61 -23.11 8.10
N LYS A 89 6.35 -24.05 8.71
CA LYS A 89 6.96 -23.88 10.04
C LYS A 89 8.13 -22.89 10.04
N ASN A 90 8.95 -22.93 9.00
CA ASN A 90 10.19 -22.15 8.92
C ASN A 90 9.95 -20.71 8.42
N ILE A 91 8.91 -20.49 7.62
CA ILE A 91 8.52 -19.14 7.18
C ILE A 91 7.63 -18.51 8.24
N LYS A 92 8.23 -17.88 9.24
CA LYS A 92 7.49 -16.98 10.13
C LYS A 92 7.08 -15.74 9.33
N MET A 93 5.78 -15.44 9.34
CA MET A 93 5.26 -14.21 8.77
C MET A 93 5.89 -13.01 9.50
N PRO A 94 6.41 -11.99 8.78
CA PRO A 94 6.92 -10.80 9.42
C PRO A 94 5.83 -10.16 10.29
N PRO A 95 6.16 -9.67 11.50
CA PRO A 95 5.20 -8.92 12.29
C PRO A 95 4.78 -7.65 11.53
N PHE A 96 3.49 -7.34 11.57
CA PHE A 96 2.96 -6.08 11.07
C PHE A 96 2.51 -5.21 12.23
N THR A 97 2.88 -3.92 12.20
CA THR A 97 2.46 -2.93 13.19
C THR A 97 1.41 -2.01 12.57
N PRO A 98 0.14 -2.10 12.98
CA PRO A 98 -0.92 -1.23 12.50
C PRO A 98 -0.66 0.24 12.86
N ALA A 99 -1.12 1.16 12.00
CA ALA A 99 -1.06 2.58 12.31
C ALA A 99 -2.02 2.95 13.47
N ASN A 100 -1.58 3.89 14.30
CA ASN A 100 -2.42 4.47 15.35
C ASN A 100 -3.56 5.27 14.72
N ARG A 101 -4.80 5.00 15.15
CA ARG A 101 -5.96 5.77 14.69
C ARG A 101 -5.94 7.17 15.31
N LYS A 102 -6.02 8.19 14.46
CA LYS A 102 -6.02 9.62 14.82
C LYS A 102 -7.35 10.29 14.58
N GLY A 103 -8.18 9.75 13.70
CA GLY A 103 -9.52 10.27 13.43
C GLY A 103 -10.49 9.21 12.93
N ASP A 104 -11.74 9.65 12.73
CA ASP A 104 -12.79 8.81 12.20
C ASP A 104 -12.59 8.50 10.72
N HIS A 105 -12.99 7.29 10.32
CA HIS A 105 -12.94 6.91 8.93
C HIS A 105 -14.07 7.59 8.15
N LYS A 106 -13.69 8.50 7.24
CA LYS A 106 -14.63 9.19 6.36
C LYS A 106 -14.67 8.48 5.01
N GLY A 107 -15.44 7.41 4.92
CA GLY A 107 -15.58 6.62 3.70
C GLY A 107 -16.38 5.33 3.89
N GLN A 108 -16.35 4.47 2.87
CA GLN A 108 -16.97 3.15 2.96
C GLN A 108 -16.29 2.31 4.05
N ALA A 109 -17.07 1.50 4.75
CA ALA A 109 -16.54 0.68 5.84
C ALA A 109 -15.54 -0.36 5.33
N VAL A 110 -14.38 -0.43 6.00
CA VAL A 110 -13.39 -1.50 5.82
C VAL A 110 -13.62 -2.54 6.91
N SER A 111 -14.01 -3.76 6.54
CA SER A 111 -14.24 -4.84 7.50
C SER A 111 -12.94 -5.31 8.16
N THR A 112 -13.04 -5.89 9.36
CA THR A 112 -11.89 -6.47 10.07
C THR A 112 -11.16 -7.52 9.23
N GLN A 113 -11.90 -8.32 8.45
CA GLN A 113 -11.31 -9.30 7.53
C GLN A 113 -10.50 -8.64 6.43
N THR A 114 -11.03 -7.57 5.80
CA THR A 114 -10.32 -6.82 4.76
C THR A 114 -9.07 -6.17 5.34
N LYS A 115 -9.17 -5.62 6.56
CA LYS A 115 -8.03 -5.06 7.28
C LYS A 115 -6.93 -6.11 7.49
N ALA A 116 -7.26 -7.25 8.09
CA ALA A 116 -6.28 -8.31 8.36
C ALA A 116 -5.64 -8.86 7.08
N ASP A 117 -6.39 -8.92 5.98
CA ASP A 117 -5.88 -9.39 4.69
C ASP A 117 -4.88 -8.41 4.06
N VAL A 118 -5.15 -7.11 4.14
CA VAL A 118 -4.22 -6.06 3.69
C VAL A 118 -2.95 -6.06 4.51
N GLU A 119 -3.06 -6.11 5.84
CA GLU A 119 -1.91 -6.16 6.75
C GLU A 119 -1.04 -7.38 6.48
N ARG A 120 -1.66 -8.54 6.22
CA ARG A 120 -0.97 -9.76 5.80
C ARG A 120 -0.26 -9.57 4.46
N ALA A 121 -0.91 -8.98 3.46
CA ALA A 121 -0.32 -8.77 2.14
C ALA A 121 0.90 -7.82 2.22
N LEU A 122 0.81 -6.75 3.02
CA LEU A 122 1.92 -5.84 3.29
C LEU A 122 3.07 -6.58 3.97
N ALA A 123 2.80 -7.36 5.03
CA ALA A 123 3.82 -8.14 5.72
C ALA A 123 4.51 -9.15 4.80
N LEU A 124 3.76 -9.82 3.92
CA LEU A 124 4.30 -10.76 2.93
C LEU A 124 5.20 -10.07 1.90
N ALA A 125 4.94 -8.79 1.61
CA ALA A 125 5.77 -7.95 0.75
C ALA A 125 6.96 -7.31 1.48
N GLY A 126 7.21 -7.65 2.75
CA GLY A 126 8.30 -7.09 3.56
C GLY A 126 8.00 -5.74 4.19
N ILE A 127 6.75 -5.27 4.14
CA ILE A 127 6.31 -4.02 4.75
C ILE A 127 5.89 -4.29 6.20
N SER A 128 6.70 -3.83 7.16
CA SER A 128 6.49 -4.03 8.61
C SER A 128 5.40 -3.13 9.21
N ARG A 129 5.13 -1.97 8.60
CA ARG A 129 4.09 -1.02 8.99
C ARG A 129 3.70 -0.20 7.79
N LEU A 130 2.46 0.28 7.73
CA LEU A 130 2.09 1.18 6.63
C LEU A 130 2.66 2.59 6.87
N THR A 131 3.53 3.01 5.97
CA THR A 131 3.99 4.39 5.79
C THR A 131 4.41 4.58 4.34
N PHE A 132 4.73 5.81 3.98
CA PHE A 132 5.42 6.11 2.72
C PHE A 132 6.74 6.80 3.02
N ASP A 133 7.67 6.66 2.10
CA ASP A 133 8.86 7.47 2.03
C ASP A 133 8.46 8.86 1.52
N TRP A 134 8.31 9.79 2.47
CA TRP A 134 7.82 11.15 2.22
C TRP A 134 8.89 12.08 1.62
N ASP A 135 10.16 11.72 1.82
CA ASP A 135 11.31 12.55 1.46
C ASP A 135 11.75 12.33 0.00
N VAL A 136 11.17 11.34 -0.68
CA VAL A 136 11.44 11.01 -2.09
C VAL A 136 11.15 12.19 -3.00
N LYS A 137 12.18 12.69 -3.69
CA LYS A 137 11.99 13.75 -4.70
C LYS A 137 11.00 13.31 -5.77
N TYR A 138 10.25 14.26 -6.32
CA TYR A 138 9.27 13.96 -7.36
C TYR A 138 9.97 13.28 -8.56
N GLY A 139 9.46 12.11 -8.96
CA GLY A 139 10.04 11.31 -10.05
C GLY A 139 11.24 10.45 -9.65
N SER A 140 11.61 10.40 -8.36
CA SER A 140 12.57 9.42 -7.85
C SER A 140 11.87 8.14 -7.42
N ASP A 141 12.52 7.00 -7.65
CA ASP A 141 12.02 5.70 -7.24
C ASP A 141 12.30 5.46 -5.75
N SER A 142 11.28 4.97 -5.05
CA SER A 142 11.43 4.43 -3.70
C SER A 142 10.88 3.01 -3.70
N PRO A 143 11.74 1.99 -3.50
CA PRO A 143 11.31 0.59 -3.45
C PRO A 143 10.20 0.36 -2.43
N TRP A 144 10.23 1.09 -1.32
CA TRP A 144 9.18 1.07 -0.30
C TRP A 144 7.85 1.57 -0.85
N ASN A 145 7.83 2.78 -1.44
CA ASN A 145 6.61 3.35 -2.00
C ASN A 145 6.05 2.47 -3.12
N SER A 146 6.89 2.00 -4.04
CA SER A 146 6.46 1.13 -5.13
C SER A 146 5.79 -0.14 -4.61
N THR A 147 6.40 -0.80 -3.63
CA THR A 147 5.86 -2.02 -3.00
C THR A 147 4.52 -1.76 -2.30
N VAL A 148 4.45 -0.68 -1.50
CA VAL A 148 3.21 -0.29 -0.80
C VAL A 148 2.10 0.04 -1.79
N ILE A 149 2.42 0.79 -2.86
CA ILE A 149 1.46 1.21 -3.88
C ILE A 149 0.91 0.01 -4.65
N GLU A 150 1.76 -0.95 -4.99
CA GLU A 150 1.34 -2.18 -5.67
C GLU A 150 0.37 -2.99 -4.79
N VAL A 151 0.75 -3.26 -3.55
CA VAL A 151 -0.09 -4.02 -2.60
C VAL A 151 -1.40 -3.30 -2.32
N LEU A 152 -1.36 -2.00 -2.01
CA LEU A 152 -2.57 -1.23 -1.71
C LEU A 152 -3.44 -1.03 -2.95
N GLY A 153 -2.86 -0.89 -4.14
CA GLY A 153 -3.60 -0.76 -5.39
C GLY A 153 -4.44 -2.00 -5.66
N LEU A 154 -3.82 -3.18 -5.55
CA LEU A 154 -4.51 -4.46 -5.69
C LEU A 154 -5.60 -4.63 -4.63
N LYS A 155 -5.30 -4.37 -3.36
CA LYS A 155 -6.26 -4.57 -2.26
C LYS A 155 -7.39 -3.55 -2.23
N ALA A 156 -7.13 -2.30 -2.61
CA ALA A 156 -8.16 -1.29 -2.76
C ALA A 156 -9.14 -1.69 -3.86
N PHE A 157 -8.64 -2.24 -4.97
CA PHE A 157 -9.49 -2.77 -6.04
C PHE A 157 -10.36 -3.94 -5.54
N GLU A 158 -9.76 -4.97 -4.93
CA GLU A 158 -10.51 -6.12 -4.39
C GLU A 158 -11.61 -5.69 -3.41
N TRP A 159 -11.34 -4.67 -2.60
CA TRP A 159 -12.31 -4.11 -1.67
C TRP A 159 -13.42 -3.32 -2.38
N LEU A 160 -13.08 -2.43 -3.32
CA LEU A 160 -14.06 -1.61 -4.03
C LEU A 160 -14.94 -2.44 -4.98
N GLN A 161 -14.39 -3.47 -5.62
CA GLN A 161 -15.12 -4.35 -6.54
C GLN A 161 -16.28 -5.08 -5.85
N ARG A 162 -16.16 -5.36 -4.53
CA ARG A 162 -17.25 -5.96 -3.73
C ARG A 162 -18.42 -5.01 -3.51
N LEU A 163 -18.22 -3.71 -3.70
CA LEU A 163 -19.19 -2.66 -3.40
C LEU A 163 -19.84 -2.11 -4.68
N VAL A 164 -19.06 -2.02 -5.76
CA VAL A 164 -19.52 -1.53 -7.06
C VAL A 164 -18.82 -2.32 -8.16
N PRO A 165 -19.51 -2.69 -9.26
CA PRO A 165 -18.85 -3.25 -10.43
C PRO A 165 -17.82 -2.25 -10.97
N ILE A 166 -16.56 -2.68 -11.05
CA ILE A 166 -15.43 -1.88 -11.55
C ILE A 166 -14.79 -2.65 -12.69
N SER A 167 -14.48 -1.96 -13.79
CA SER A 167 -13.82 -2.56 -14.96
C SER A 167 -12.37 -2.94 -14.65
N ARG A 168 -11.80 -3.86 -15.43
CA ARG A 168 -10.38 -4.24 -15.28
C ARG A 168 -9.46 -3.08 -15.65
N GLU A 169 -9.89 -2.23 -16.58
CA GLU A 169 -9.19 -1.02 -17.01
C GLU A 169 -9.08 -0.02 -15.85
N GLU A 170 -10.18 0.22 -15.10
CA GLU A 170 -10.17 1.04 -13.90
C GLU A 170 -9.30 0.43 -12.78
N ALA A 171 -9.34 -0.90 -12.62
CA ALA A 171 -8.50 -1.63 -11.68
C ALA A 171 -7.01 -1.34 -11.90
N GLY A 172 -6.57 -1.35 -13.16
CA GLY A 172 -5.20 -1.04 -13.56
C GLY A 172 -4.75 0.38 -13.21
N GLN A 173 -5.69 1.30 -12.93
CA GLN A 173 -5.38 2.68 -12.57
C GLN A 173 -5.16 2.89 -11.07
N ALA A 174 -5.53 1.92 -10.20
CA ALA A 174 -5.44 2.11 -8.76
C ALA A 174 -4.02 2.46 -8.27
N PRO A 175 -2.94 1.78 -8.72
CA PRO A 175 -1.58 2.16 -8.36
C PRO A 175 -1.24 3.61 -8.76
N ALA A 176 -1.65 4.05 -9.95
CA ALA A 176 -1.39 5.42 -10.42
C ALA A 176 -2.14 6.48 -9.60
N VAL A 177 -3.38 6.17 -9.16
CA VAL A 177 -4.15 7.03 -8.26
C VAL A 177 -3.43 7.19 -6.92
N ILE A 178 -2.94 6.08 -6.34
CA ILE A 178 -2.20 6.11 -5.07
C ILE A 178 -0.88 6.88 -5.25
N GLN A 179 -0.10 6.58 -6.29
CA GLN A 179 1.16 7.28 -6.57
C GLN A 179 0.98 8.79 -6.66
N ARG A 180 -0.05 9.25 -7.38
CA ARG A 180 -0.36 10.67 -7.50
C ARG A 180 -0.73 11.29 -6.15
N TRP A 181 -1.52 10.58 -5.36
CA TRP A 181 -1.90 11.02 -4.03
C TRP A 181 -0.68 11.12 -3.09
N VAL A 182 0.20 10.12 -3.10
CA VAL A 182 1.48 10.12 -2.36
C VAL A 182 2.34 11.31 -2.77
N ASN A 183 2.56 11.53 -4.07
CA ASN A 183 3.35 12.66 -4.57
C ASN A 183 2.80 14.01 -4.10
N THR A 184 1.47 14.14 -4.06
CA THR A 184 0.81 15.35 -3.54
C THR A 184 1.08 15.50 -2.05
N LYS A 185 0.96 14.42 -1.27
CA LYS A 185 1.21 14.42 0.18
C LYS A 185 2.65 14.68 0.55
N CYS A 186 3.61 14.12 -0.18
CA CYS A 186 5.03 14.41 0.03
C CYS A 186 5.32 15.92 -0.13
N ARG A 187 4.71 16.57 -1.12
CA ARG A 187 4.81 18.04 -1.27
C ARG A 187 4.19 18.77 -0.09
N GLU A 188 2.95 18.42 0.31
CA GLU A 188 2.28 19.03 1.47
C GLU A 188 3.10 18.89 2.75
N ILE A 189 3.68 17.71 3.02
CA ILE A 189 4.51 17.43 4.20
C ILE A 189 5.78 18.30 4.19
N ARG A 190 6.47 18.43 3.05
CA ARG A 190 7.66 19.29 2.94
C ARG A 190 7.33 20.77 3.12
N GLU A 191 6.25 21.24 2.51
CA GLU A 191 5.78 22.62 2.68
C GLU A 191 5.45 22.89 4.15
N ALA A 192 4.74 21.98 4.82
CA ALA A 192 4.42 22.10 6.24
C ALA A 192 5.66 22.11 7.15
N ALA A 193 6.66 21.29 6.83
CA ALA A 193 7.95 21.29 7.54
C ALA A 193 8.70 22.63 7.36
N SER A 194 8.65 23.22 6.16
CA SER A 194 9.33 24.50 5.87
C SER A 194 8.67 25.73 6.52
N LEU A 195 7.35 25.69 6.74
CA LEU A 195 6.57 26.84 7.22
C LEU A 195 6.31 26.83 8.72
N GLY A 196 6.65 25.73 9.42
CA GLY A 196 6.22 25.46 10.79
C GLY A 196 4.73 25.09 10.81
N GLY A 197 4.40 23.83 11.11
CA GLY A 197 3.11 23.19 10.78
C GLY A 197 1.81 23.98 11.04
N GLU A 198 1.76 24.85 12.06
CA GLU A 198 0.60 25.70 12.35
C GLU A 198 0.34 26.79 11.29
N ASN A 199 1.40 27.38 10.73
CA ASN A 199 1.27 28.34 9.63
C ASN A 199 0.74 27.66 8.37
N TYR A 200 1.10 26.40 8.13
CA TYR A 200 0.63 25.67 6.96
C TYR A 200 -0.89 25.44 7.00
N ASP A 201 -1.44 25.03 8.14
CA ASP A 201 -2.87 24.79 8.29
C ASP A 201 -3.69 26.09 8.09
N GLN A 202 -3.19 27.22 8.61
CA GLN A 202 -3.80 28.54 8.40
C GLN A 202 -3.76 28.96 6.91
N ILE A 203 -2.61 28.79 6.23
CA ILE A 203 -2.47 29.09 4.81
C ILE A 203 -3.40 28.21 3.97
N LYS A 204 -3.54 26.92 4.33
CA LYS A 204 -4.42 25.98 3.64
C LYS A 204 -5.90 26.33 3.82
N ALA A 205 -6.31 26.70 5.04
CA ALA A 205 -7.65 27.20 5.32
C ALA A 205 -7.96 28.48 4.52
N GLY A 206 -7.02 29.43 4.47
CA GLY A 206 -7.15 30.66 3.68
C GLY A 206 -7.30 30.40 2.18
N LYS A 207 -6.51 29.47 1.61
CA LYS A 207 -6.63 29.05 0.19
C LYS A 207 -7.98 28.38 -0.09
N ALA A 208 -8.45 27.52 0.81
CA ALA A 208 -9.74 26.85 0.67
C ALA A 208 -10.91 27.84 0.71
N ALA A 209 -10.88 28.79 1.64
CA ALA A 209 -11.86 29.87 1.73
C ALA A 209 -11.88 30.70 0.43
N LYS A 210 -10.70 31.12 -0.07
CA LYS A 210 -10.60 31.88 -1.33
C LYS A 210 -11.17 31.10 -2.53
N ALA A 211 -10.87 29.81 -2.66
CA ALA A 211 -11.39 28.97 -3.72
C ALA A 211 -12.93 28.78 -3.63
N GLN A 212 -13.47 28.71 -2.41
CA GLN A 212 -14.92 28.68 -2.19
C GLN A 212 -15.58 30.00 -2.63
N PHE A 213 -15.00 31.14 -2.25
CA PHE A 213 -15.48 32.45 -2.70
C PHE A 213 -15.43 32.61 -4.22
N GLU A 214 -14.35 32.18 -4.87
CA GLU A 214 -14.23 32.23 -6.34
C GLU A 214 -15.25 31.35 -7.06
N ARG A 215 -15.65 30.21 -6.46
CA ARG A 215 -16.73 29.36 -7.00
C ARG A 215 -18.09 30.03 -6.89
N TRP A 216 -18.38 30.69 -5.77
CA TRP A 216 -19.63 31.44 -5.59
C TRP A 216 -19.75 32.63 -6.55
N ARG A 217 -18.62 33.23 -6.93
CA ARG A 217 -18.58 34.36 -7.86
C ARG A 217 -18.77 33.97 -9.34
N LYS A 218 -18.81 32.67 -9.65
CA LYS A 218 -19.03 32.11 -11.00
C LYS A 218 -20.43 31.52 -11.19
N VAL A 219 -21.30 31.66 -10.18
CA VAL A 219 -22.74 31.37 -10.22
C VAL A 219 -23.46 32.70 -10.39
#